data_AF-A0AAP2DZ64-F1
#
_entry.id   AF-A0AAP2DZ64-F1
#
_cell.length_a   1.000
_cell.length_b   1.000
_cell.length_c   1.000
_cell.angle_alpha   90.00
_cell.angle_beta   90.00
_cell.angle_gamma   90.00
#
_symmetry.space_group_name_H-M   'P 1'
#
loop_
_entity.id
_entity.type
_entity.pdbx_description
1 polymer ?
#
loop_
_entity_poly.entity_id
_entity_poly.type
_entity_poly.pdbx_seq_one_letter_code
_entity_poly.pdbx_strand_id
1 'polypeptide(L)'
;MVEETQQQLNERHAWEAEQDYFKHPLSVTAGFHYSFLQIHPFSDGNGRLTTLLLLKHQLPPFIIREEERGVYFQALIDSENDSRHMPIIEFFVNKAIDLMKQRIALAEHRDTSAPDFHEPSV
;
A
#
# COMPACT_ATOMS: atom_id res chain seq x y z
N MET A 1 27.24 -9.02 0.64
CA MET A 1 26.61 -7.78 0.14
C MET A 1 25.55 -8.08 -0.93
N VAL A 2 25.83 -8.12 -2.25
CA VAL A 2 24.76 -8.29 -3.27
C VAL A 2 24.12 -9.69 -3.26
N GLU A 3 24.91 -10.76 -3.11
CA GLU A 3 24.37 -12.14 -3.04
C GLU A 3 23.55 -12.39 -1.77
N GLU A 4 23.96 -11.86 -0.62
CA GLU A 4 23.19 -11.97 0.64
C GLU A 4 21.85 -11.23 0.56
N THR A 5 21.82 -10.02 -0.01
CA THR A 5 20.58 -9.28 -0.23
C THR A 5 19.63 -10.03 -1.18
N GLN A 6 20.16 -10.64 -2.24
CA GLN A 6 19.37 -11.43 -3.18
C GLN A 6 18.81 -12.71 -2.52
N GLN A 7 19.61 -13.37 -1.67
CA GLN A 7 19.16 -14.55 -0.94
C GLN A 7 18.07 -14.20 0.08
N GLN A 8 18.23 -13.09 0.83
CA GLN A 8 17.22 -12.60 1.77
C GLN A 8 15.90 -12.25 1.08
N LEU A 9 15.95 -11.63 -0.11
CA LEU A 9 14.76 -11.37 -0.93
C LEU A 9 14.06 -12.68 -1.34
N ASN A 10 14.83 -13.67 -1.81
CA ASN A 10 14.29 -14.95 -2.24
C ASN A 10 13.62 -15.71 -1.09
N GLU A 11 14.22 -15.70 0.10
CA GLU A 11 13.67 -16.34 1.30
C GLU A 11 12.38 -15.66 1.78
N ARG A 12 12.29 -14.32 1.71
CA ARG A 12 11.06 -13.60 2.07
C ARG A 12 9.92 -13.79 1.07
N HIS A 13 10.23 -13.86 -0.22
CA HIS A 13 9.24 -14.18 -1.25
C HIS A 13 8.63 -15.58 -1.08
N ALA A 14 9.43 -16.56 -0.62
CA ALA A 14 8.92 -17.89 -0.31
C ALA A 14 7.95 -17.87 0.89
N TRP A 15 8.25 -17.09 1.94
CA TRP A 15 7.36 -16.92 3.09
C TRP A 15 6.03 -16.27 2.68
N GLU A 16 6.04 -15.26 1.81
CA GLU A 16 4.82 -14.60 1.32
C GLU A 16 3.93 -15.50 0.48
N ALA A 17 4.52 -16.42 -0.30
CA ALA A 17 3.79 -17.38 -1.12
C ALA A 17 3.07 -18.46 -0.27
N GLU A 18 3.57 -18.73 0.94
CA GLU A 18 2.97 -19.68 1.90
C GLU A 18 1.84 -19.07 2.73
N GLN A 19 1.68 -17.74 2.70
CA GLN A 19 0.69 -17.02 3.51
C GLN A 19 -0.65 -16.90 2.78
N ASP A 20 -1.37 -18.01 2.77
CA ASP A 20 -2.83 -18.14 2.77
C ASP A 20 -3.62 -17.37 1.67
N TYR A 21 -4.24 -18.14 0.77
CA TYR A 21 -5.09 -17.66 -0.33
C TYR A 21 -6.30 -16.81 0.16
N PHE A 22 -6.57 -16.80 1.48
CA PHE A 22 -7.63 -16.03 2.13
C PHE A 22 -7.23 -14.62 2.59
N LYS A 23 -5.97 -14.19 2.43
CA LYS A 23 -5.56 -12.83 2.84
C LYS A 23 -6.00 -11.77 1.82
N HIS A 24 -6.56 -10.67 2.34
CA HIS A 24 -6.95 -9.53 1.52
C HIS A 24 -5.69 -8.92 0.83
N PRO A 25 -5.73 -8.57 -0.47
CA PRO A 25 -4.55 -8.08 -1.20
C PRO A 25 -3.86 -6.87 -0.57
N LEU A 26 -4.62 -6.01 0.11
CA LEU A 26 -4.07 -4.85 0.84
C LEU A 26 -3.20 -5.29 2.03
N SER A 27 -3.63 -6.32 2.76
CA SER A 27 -2.86 -6.89 3.88
C SER A 27 -1.57 -7.53 3.39
N VAL A 28 -1.62 -8.24 2.26
CA VAL A 28 -0.42 -8.79 1.60
C VAL A 28 0.53 -7.67 1.19
N THR A 29 0.02 -6.60 0.57
CA THR A 29 0.84 -5.47 0.13
C THR A 29 1.49 -4.73 1.30
N ALA A 30 0.77 -4.55 2.41
CA ALA A 30 1.28 -3.90 3.61
C ALA A 30 2.37 -4.73 4.31
N GLY A 31 2.14 -6.05 4.43
CA GLY A 31 3.14 -6.98 4.95
C GLY A 31 4.39 -7.01 4.09
N PHE A 32 4.24 -7.14 2.77
CA PHE A 32 5.35 -7.05 1.82
C PHE A 32 6.11 -5.74 2.00
N HIS A 33 5.41 -4.60 2.07
CA HIS A 33 6.04 -3.29 2.20
C HIS A 33 6.96 -3.22 3.42
N TYR A 34 6.47 -3.68 4.58
CA TYR A 34 7.25 -3.74 5.80
C TYR A 34 8.48 -4.66 5.66
N SER A 35 8.26 -5.89 5.20
CA SER A 35 9.34 -6.85 4.98
C SER A 35 10.35 -6.37 3.94
N PHE A 36 9.92 -5.66 2.90
CA PHE A 36 10.79 -5.15 1.86
C PHE A 36 11.68 -4.01 2.37
N LEU A 37 11.10 -3.10 3.17
CA LEU A 37 11.87 -2.00 3.77
C LEU A 37 12.93 -2.51 4.72
N GLN A 38 12.66 -3.55 5.50
CA GLN A 38 13.64 -4.14 6.41
C GLN A 38 14.91 -4.67 5.71
N ILE A 39 14.85 -5.01 4.40
CA ILE A 39 16.03 -5.42 3.62
C ILE A 39 16.74 -4.20 3.00
N HIS A 40 16.02 -3.11 2.71
CA HIS A 40 16.51 -1.94 1.99
C HIS A 40 17.39 -2.29 0.77
N PRO A 41 16.89 -3.07 -0.21
CA PRO A 41 17.73 -3.62 -1.27
C PRO A 41 18.17 -2.58 -2.31
N PHE A 42 17.49 -1.43 -2.39
CA PHE A 42 17.84 -0.35 -3.32
C PHE A 42 18.31 0.89 -2.58
N SER A 43 19.27 1.62 -3.18
CA SER A 43 19.79 2.89 -2.66
C SER A 43 18.77 4.02 -2.65
N ASP A 44 17.75 3.96 -3.52
CA ASP A 44 16.61 4.88 -3.56
C ASP A 44 15.39 4.17 -4.18
N GLY A 45 14.18 4.69 -3.97
CA GLY A 45 12.96 4.26 -4.65
C GLY A 45 12.20 3.14 -3.97
N ASN A 46 12.62 2.70 -2.78
CA ASN A 46 11.93 1.64 -2.02
C ASN A 46 10.43 1.95 -1.80
N GLY A 47 10.08 3.23 -1.60
CA GLY A 47 8.68 3.65 -1.46
C GLY A 47 7.86 3.55 -2.76
N ARG A 48 8.48 3.73 -3.94
CA ARG A 48 7.78 3.64 -5.24
C ARG A 48 7.34 2.22 -5.55
N LEU A 49 8.07 1.22 -5.05
CA LEU A 49 7.72 -0.20 -5.23
C LEU A 49 6.36 -0.52 -4.60
N THR A 50 6.05 0.10 -3.46
CA THR A 50 4.77 -0.09 -2.77
C THR A 50 3.60 0.41 -3.61
N THR A 51 3.76 1.57 -4.26
CA THR A 51 2.78 2.08 -5.21
C THR A 51 2.57 1.10 -6.37
N LEU A 52 3.65 0.52 -6.91
CA LEU A 52 3.56 -0.46 -7.99
C LEU A 52 2.82 -1.73 -7.56
N LEU A 53 3.02 -2.19 -6.33
CA LEU A 53 2.33 -3.37 -5.80
C LEU A 53 0.84 -3.14 -5.59
N LEU A 54 0.45 -1.99 -5.04
CA LEU A 54 -0.96 -1.61 -4.93
C LEU A 54 -1.62 -1.64 -6.31
N LEU A 55 -0.98 -1.05 -7.32
CA LEU A 55 -1.48 -1.05 -8.70
C LEU A 55 -1.56 -2.47 -9.29
N LYS A 56 -0.55 -3.31 -9.06
CA LYS A 56 -0.55 -4.73 -9.49
C LYS A 56 -1.73 -5.50 -8.92
N HIS A 57 -2.12 -5.20 -7.68
CA HIS A 57 -3.26 -5.79 -7.00
C HIS A 57 -4.60 -5.08 -7.27
N GLN A 58 -4.65 -4.13 -8.22
CA GLN A 58 -5.85 -3.34 -8.55
C GLN A 58 -6.39 -2.54 -7.34
N LEU A 59 -5.51 -2.21 -6.39
CA LEU A 59 -5.82 -1.38 -5.24
C LEU A 59 -5.54 0.09 -5.58
N PRO A 60 -6.37 1.03 -5.09
CA PRO A 60 -6.14 2.44 -5.34
C PRO A 60 -4.85 2.88 -4.63
N PRO A 61 -3.84 3.41 -5.36
CA PRO A 61 -2.61 3.86 -4.75
C PRO A 61 -2.86 5.11 -3.92
N PHE A 62 -2.25 5.18 -2.74
CA PHE A 62 -2.28 6.34 -1.86
C PHE A 62 -0.86 6.88 -1.63
N ILE A 63 -0.81 8.13 -1.19
CA ILE A 63 0.42 8.81 -0.81
C ILE A 63 0.44 8.95 0.70
N ILE A 64 1.57 8.63 1.32
CA ILE A 64 1.86 8.94 2.72
C ILE A 64 2.43 10.35 2.73
N ARG A 65 1.70 11.30 3.30
CA ARG A 65 2.07 12.70 3.32
C ARG A 65 3.08 13.00 4.42
N GLU A 66 3.72 14.17 4.37
CA GLU A 66 4.74 14.59 5.34
C GLU A 66 4.20 14.54 6.77
N GLU A 67 2.99 15.05 6.97
CA GLU A 67 2.30 15.10 8.25
C GLU A 67 1.97 13.71 8.82
N GLU A 68 1.93 12.69 7.98
CA GLU A 68 1.61 11.31 8.36
C GLU A 68 2.86 10.48 8.64
N ARG A 69 4.06 11.00 8.34
CA ARG A 69 5.32 10.25 8.48
C ARG A 69 5.54 9.75 9.89
N GLY A 70 5.23 10.55 10.90
CA GLY A 70 5.37 10.15 12.31
C GLY A 70 4.55 8.90 12.63
N VAL A 71 3.27 8.90 12.24
CA VAL A 71 2.35 7.77 12.45
C VAL A 71 2.79 6.54 11.64
N TYR A 72 3.23 6.76 10.40
CA TYR A 72 3.76 5.71 9.54
C TYR A 72 4.99 5.03 10.14
N PHE A 73 5.99 5.81 10.59
CA PHE A 73 7.19 5.26 11.21
C PHE A 73 6.88 4.54 12.51
N GLN A 74 5.95 5.06 13.32
CA GLN A 74 5.49 4.37 14.52
C GLN A 74 4.86 3.02 14.18
N ALA A 75 4.02 2.96 13.14
CA ALA A 75 3.41 1.70 12.68
C ALA A 75 4.46 0.69 12.19
N LEU A 76 5.56 1.13 11.57
CA LEU A 76 6.69 0.26 11.23
C LEU A 76 7.36 -0.30 12.50
N ILE A 77 7.67 0.56 13.47
CA ILE A 77 8.30 0.16 14.74
C ILE A 77 7.41 -0.83 15.51
N ASP A 78 6.12 -0.54 15.63
CA ASP A 78 5.18 -1.40 16.35
C ASP A 78 5.02 -2.76 15.64
N SER A 79 5.23 -2.82 14.32
CA SER A 79 5.17 -4.06 13.53
C SER A 79 6.39 -4.97 13.74
N GLU A 80 7.49 -4.50 14.34
CA GLU A 80 8.64 -5.34 14.71
C GLU A 80 8.29 -6.33 15.82
N ASN A 81 7.42 -5.94 16.74
CA ASN A 81 7.00 -6.76 17.88
C ASN A 81 5.71 -7.55 17.63
N ASP A 82 5.08 -7.37 16.47
CA ASP A 82 3.85 -8.07 16.08
C ASP A 82 4.13 -9.09 14.97
N SER A 83 4.02 -10.37 15.29
CA SER A 83 4.24 -11.49 14.34
C SER A 83 3.34 -11.49 13.10
N ARG A 84 2.23 -10.73 13.13
CA ARG A 84 1.29 -10.57 12.02
C ARG A 84 1.42 -9.22 11.33
N HIS A 85 2.32 -8.35 11.81
CA HIS A 85 2.53 -6.99 11.32
C HIS A 85 1.23 -6.18 11.28
N MET A 86 0.35 -6.39 12.27
CA MET A 86 -0.96 -5.74 12.28
C MET A 86 -0.89 -4.21 12.25
N PRO A 87 0.06 -3.53 12.95
CA PRO A 87 0.11 -2.06 12.94
C PRO A 87 0.30 -1.44 11.55
N ILE A 88 1.22 -1.98 10.73
CA ILE A 88 1.42 -1.48 9.37
C ILE A 88 0.24 -1.82 8.45
N ILE A 89 -0.40 -2.97 8.65
CA ILE A 89 -1.61 -3.34 7.91
C ILE A 89 -2.75 -2.37 8.24
N GLU A 90 -2.97 -2.05 9.52
CA GLU A 90 -3.98 -1.08 9.97
C GLU A 90 -3.71 0.31 9.38
N PHE A 91 -2.44 0.75 9.37
CA PHE A 91 -2.06 2.00 8.73
C PHE A 91 -2.46 2.00 7.24
N PHE A 92 -2.15 0.95 6.49
CA PHE A 92 -2.51 0.82 5.07
C PHE A 92 -4.02 0.80 4.84
N VAL A 93 -4.76 0.09 5.70
CA VAL A 93 -6.24 0.05 5.66
C VAL A 93 -6.83 1.43 5.87
N ASN A 94 -6.36 2.17 6.88
CA ASN A 94 -6.82 3.54 7.15
C ASN A 94 -6.51 4.47 5.97
N LYS A 95 -5.30 4.39 5.40
CA LYS A 95 -4.94 5.16 4.20
C LYS A 95 -5.85 4.85 3.01
N ALA A 96 -6.20 3.59 2.79
CA ALA A 96 -7.12 3.20 1.73
C ALA A 96 -8.54 3.72 1.98
N ILE A 97 -9.04 3.63 3.22
CA ILE A 97 -10.35 4.16 3.62
C ILE A 97 -10.41 5.67 3.40
N ASP A 98 -9.40 6.41 3.84
CA ASP A 98 -9.36 7.87 3.69
C ASP A 98 -9.36 8.29 2.22
N LEU A 99 -8.60 7.57 1.38
CA LEU A 99 -8.61 7.79 -0.06
C LEU A 99 -9.99 7.52 -0.67
N MET A 100 -10.65 6.43 -0.28
CA MET A 100 -11.99 6.11 -0.77
C MET A 100 -13.02 7.17 -0.34
N LYS A 101 -12.99 7.61 0.92
CA LYS A 101 -13.84 8.71 1.43
C LYS A 101 -13.63 10.00 0.63
N GLN A 102 -12.39 10.37 0.38
CA GLN A 102 -12.06 11.55 -0.45
C GLN A 102 -12.62 11.42 -1.87
N ARG A 103 -12.50 10.23 -2.49
CA ARG A 103 -13.02 9.98 -3.84
C ARG A 103 -14.54 10.04 -3.91
N ILE A 104 -15.23 9.48 -2.91
CA ILE A 104 -16.70 9.54 -2.83
C ILE A 104 -17.15 10.99 -2.69
N ALA A 105 -16.58 11.75 -1.75
CA ALA A 105 -16.91 13.17 -1.57
C ALA A 105 -16.68 13.99 -2.85
N LEU A 106 -15.56 13.73 -3.56
CA LEU A 106 -15.28 14.38 -4.84
C LEU A 106 -16.30 14.00 -5.93
N ALA A 107 -16.81 12.77 -5.93
CA ALA A 107 -17.81 12.34 -6.89
C ALA A 107 -19.17 13.02 -6.64
N GLU A 108 -19.59 13.10 -5.38
CA GLU A 108 -20.82 13.79 -4.95
C GLU A 108 -20.81 15.28 -5.31
N HIS A 109 -19.66 15.95 -5.19
CA HIS A 109 -19.53 17.36 -5.59
C HIS A 109 -19.49 17.59 -7.11
N ARG A 110 -18.97 16.63 -7.89
CA ARG A 110 -18.93 16.72 -9.36
C ARG A 110 -20.32 16.64 -10.00
N ASP A 111 -21.26 15.94 -9.37
CA ASP A 111 -22.63 15.78 -9.88
C ASP A 111 -23.43 17.10 -9.89
N THR A 112 -22.95 18.15 -9.21
CA THR A 112 -23.60 19.47 -9.17
C THR A 112 -23.04 20.50 -10.16
N SER A 113 -21.99 20.16 -10.92
CA SER A 113 -21.26 21.12 -11.77
C SER A 113 -20.85 20.61 -13.16
N ALA A 114 -21.19 19.37 -13.51
CA ALA A 114 -20.98 18.88 -14.87
C ALA A 114 -21.95 19.59 -15.85
N PRO A 115 -21.46 20.20 -16.96
CA PRO A 115 -22.34 20.65 -18.02
C PRO A 115 -23.08 19.44 -18.59
N ASP A 116 -24.38 19.60 -18.83
CA ASP A 116 -25.23 18.61 -19.48
C ASP A 116 -24.74 18.40 -20.91
N PHE A 117 -23.80 17.48 -21.11
CA PHE A 117 -23.40 17.04 -22.43
C PHE A 117 -24.47 16.07 -22.92
N HIS A 118 -25.52 16.62 -23.53
CA HIS A 118 -26.41 15.83 -24.38
C HIS A 118 -25.56 15.08 -25.40
N GLU A 119 -25.46 13.75 -25.25
CA GLU A 119 -24.96 12.90 -26.32
C GLU A 119 -25.82 13.16 -27.57
N PRO A 120 -25.20 13.45 -28.72
CA PRO A 120 -25.96 13.65 -29.95
C PRO A 120 -26.68 12.34 -30.28
N SER A 121 -28.00 12.43 -30.39
CA SER A 121 -28.86 11.32 -30.80
C SER A 121 -28.41 10.82 -32.16
N VAL A 122 -27.99 9.55 -32.23
CA VAL A 122 -27.74 8.82 -33.47
C VAL A 122 -29.07 8.30 -34.00
#